data_AF-A0A7S0JUP0-F1
#
_entry.id   AF-A0A7S0JUP0-F1
#
_cell.length_a   1.000
_cell.length_b   1.000
_cell.length_c   1.000
_cell.angle_alpha   90.00
_cell.angle_beta   90.00
_cell.angle_gamma   90.00
#
_symmetry.space_group_name_H-M   'P 1'
#
loop_
_entity.id
_entity.type
_entity.pdbx_description
1 polymer ?
#
loop_
_entity_poly.entity_id
_entity_poly.type
_entity_poly.pdbx_seq_one_letter_code
_entity_poly.pdbx_strand_id
1 'polypeptide(L)'
;AVAESSEAAAGSAAAAGAVRGVRQQWVLLPPGTDEATAEPGSVPVVVLSHGGPQGCWDDGFGLRWNPQVWASAGFACVLTNFTGSTSFGQELTDAIQGDWGGQPAADVVAGLAAAVRAHPCIDASRAAVCGASFGGFMVHWLQSHAPPGTFRCAVSHAGLFDMRSFYFATEELWFPERDFGGTYWERPDAYERFNPARFVQHWRTPMLVISGGRDFRVPQE
;
A
#
# COMPACT_ATOMS: atom_id res chain seq x y z
N ALA A 1 10.85 -15.94 -10.26
CA ALA A 1 11.81 -15.15 -11.05
C ALA A 1 11.59 -13.68 -10.70
N VAL A 2 12.65 -12.91 -10.46
CA VAL A 2 12.52 -11.47 -10.18
C VAL A 2 12.33 -10.79 -11.53
N ALA A 3 11.14 -10.25 -11.78
CA ALA A 3 10.87 -9.43 -12.96
C ALA A 3 10.96 -7.95 -12.55
N GLU A 4 12.10 -7.31 -12.84
CA GLU A 4 12.23 -5.85 -12.75
C GLU A 4 11.61 -5.22 -14.01
N SER A 5 10.42 -4.62 -13.87
CA SER A 5 9.88 -3.73 -14.90
C SER A 5 10.18 -2.29 -14.50
N SER A 6 11.16 -1.64 -15.14
CA SER A 6 11.37 -0.20 -15.03
C SER A 6 11.02 0.48 -16.36
N GLU A 7 9.98 1.31 -16.38
CA GLU A 7 9.76 2.29 -17.43
C GLU A 7 10.19 3.66 -16.92
N ALA A 8 11.33 4.15 -17.42
CA ALA A 8 11.81 5.49 -17.16
C ALA A 8 11.08 6.49 -18.08
N ALA A 9 10.04 7.15 -17.57
CA ALA A 9 9.48 8.32 -18.22
C ALA A 9 10.36 9.55 -17.94
N ALA A 10 11.21 9.90 -18.91
CA ALA A 10 11.91 11.18 -18.95
C ALA A 10 11.01 12.26 -19.57
N GLY A 11 10.78 13.37 -18.86
CA GLY A 11 10.22 14.58 -19.46
C GLY A 11 9.40 15.49 -18.53
N SER A 12 10.01 16.64 -18.21
CA SER A 12 9.38 17.96 -18.05
C SER A 12 8.41 18.22 -16.88
N ALA A 13 8.79 19.21 -16.07
CA ALA A 13 7.97 19.79 -15.01
C ALA A 13 6.75 20.54 -15.58
N ALA A 14 5.57 19.92 -15.49
CA ALA A 14 4.26 20.57 -15.27
C ALA A 14 3.12 19.55 -15.49
N ALA A 15 2.77 18.79 -14.45
CA ALA A 15 1.44 18.21 -14.29
C ALA A 15 1.26 17.76 -12.83
N ALA A 16 0.71 18.64 -12.00
CA ALA A 16 0.09 18.21 -10.75
C ALA A 16 -1.14 17.35 -11.12
N GLY A 17 -0.98 16.03 -11.14
CA GLY A 17 -2.08 15.08 -11.39
C GLY A 17 -1.81 13.91 -12.34
N ALA A 18 -0.61 13.76 -12.90
CA ALA A 18 -0.29 12.54 -13.66
C ALA A 18 0.13 11.42 -12.69
N VAL A 19 -0.63 10.32 -12.66
CA VAL A 19 -0.21 9.09 -11.97
C VAL A 19 1.14 8.68 -12.55
N ARG A 20 2.20 8.83 -11.76
CA ARG A 20 3.51 8.28 -12.11
C ARG A 20 3.35 6.76 -12.09
N GLY A 21 3.67 6.08 -13.20
CA GLY A 21 3.55 4.62 -13.26
C GLY A 21 4.37 3.94 -12.16
N VAL A 22 4.07 2.66 -11.92
CA VAL A 22 4.77 1.81 -10.95
C VAL A 22 6.26 1.83 -11.26
N ARG A 23 7.08 2.33 -10.32
CA ARG A 23 8.54 2.41 -10.52
C ARG A 23 9.22 1.06 -10.34
N GLN A 24 8.86 0.36 -9.26
CA GLN A 24 9.38 -0.95 -8.94
C GLN A 24 8.34 -1.71 -8.11
N GLN A 25 8.26 -3.02 -8.33
CA GLN A 25 7.49 -3.93 -7.51
C GLN A 25 8.11 -5.32 -7.54
N TRP A 26 7.84 -6.10 -6.50
CA TRP A 26 8.10 -7.53 -6.51
C TRP A 26 6.81 -8.30 -6.76
N VAL A 27 6.88 -9.33 -7.60
CA VAL A 27 5.80 -10.29 -7.79
C VAL A 27 6.31 -11.66 -7.42
N LEU A 28 5.65 -12.30 -6.46
CA LEU A 28 5.96 -13.67 -6.05
C LEU A 28 4.78 -14.57 -6.41
N LEU A 29 5.00 -15.55 -7.26
CA LEU A 29 4.01 -16.58 -7.57
C LEU A 29 4.09 -17.73 -6.57
N PRO A 30 3.01 -18.51 -6.40
CA PRO A 30 3.05 -19.72 -5.57
C PRO A 30 4.20 -20.66 -5.98
N PRO A 31 4.82 -21.35 -5.01
CA PRO A 31 5.84 -22.34 -5.31
C PRO A 31 5.32 -23.40 -6.29
N GLY A 32 6.10 -23.67 -7.35
CA GLY A 32 5.72 -24.66 -8.37
C GLY A 32 4.79 -24.14 -9.46
N THR A 33 4.39 -22.86 -9.44
CA THR A 33 3.72 -22.25 -10.59
C THR A 33 4.69 -22.17 -11.78
N ASP A 34 4.37 -22.90 -12.84
CA ASP A 34 4.99 -22.74 -14.16
C ASP A 34 4.12 -21.82 -15.00
N GLU A 35 4.58 -20.60 -15.21
CA GLU A 35 3.85 -19.57 -15.95
C GLU A 35 3.58 -19.94 -17.41
N ALA A 36 4.40 -20.82 -18.01
CA ALA A 36 4.22 -21.25 -19.39
C ALA A 36 3.00 -22.18 -19.57
N THR A 37 2.58 -22.83 -18.49
CA THR A 37 1.50 -23.84 -18.50
C THR A 37 0.33 -23.49 -17.58
N ALA A 38 0.48 -22.48 -16.72
CA ALA A 38 -0.58 -22.03 -15.84
C ALA A 38 -1.76 -21.44 -16.64
N GLU A 39 -2.97 -21.91 -16.33
CA GLU A 39 -4.19 -21.35 -16.90
C GLU A 39 -4.33 -19.86 -16.52
N PRO A 40 -4.69 -18.97 -17.47
CA PRO A 40 -4.94 -17.57 -17.17
C PRO A 40 -6.00 -17.36 -16.09
N GLY A 41 -5.75 -16.47 -15.13
CA GLY A 41 -6.66 -16.20 -14.01
C GLY A 41 -6.86 -17.38 -13.04
N SER A 42 -5.93 -18.34 -12.99
CA SER A 42 -6.02 -19.47 -12.06
C SER A 42 -5.53 -19.17 -10.64
N VAL A 43 -4.69 -18.14 -10.46
CA VAL A 43 -4.00 -17.85 -9.19
C VAL A 43 -4.60 -16.61 -8.51
N PRO A 44 -5.19 -16.72 -7.29
CA PRO A 44 -5.66 -15.54 -6.55
C PRO A 44 -4.47 -14.68 -6.09
N VAL A 45 -4.70 -13.40 -5.76
CA VAL A 45 -3.60 -12.46 -5.49
C VAL A 45 -3.82 -11.66 -4.20
N VAL A 46 -2.73 -11.43 -3.49
CA VAL A 46 -2.66 -10.54 -2.34
C VAL A 46 -1.71 -9.38 -2.66
N VAL A 47 -2.23 -8.17 -2.60
CA VAL A 47 -1.44 -6.94 -2.65
C VAL A 47 -0.99 -6.62 -1.22
N LEU A 48 0.33 -6.59 -1.01
CA LEU A 48 0.96 -6.33 0.27
C LEU A 48 1.55 -4.92 0.27
N SER A 49 0.95 -4.02 1.05
CA SER A 49 1.44 -2.66 1.25
C SER A 49 2.33 -2.60 2.49
N HIS A 50 3.58 -2.12 2.33
CA HIS A 50 4.52 -2.01 3.44
C HIS A 50 4.16 -0.84 4.39
N GLY A 51 4.66 -0.93 5.62
CA GLY A 51 4.59 0.17 6.60
C GLY A 51 5.67 1.22 6.38
N GLY A 52 5.71 2.24 7.24
CA GLY A 52 6.61 3.39 7.14
C GLY A 52 5.83 4.71 7.34
N PRO A 53 5.68 5.55 6.31
CA PRO A 53 5.70 5.15 4.90
C PRO A 53 7.07 5.12 4.21
N GLN A 54 8.08 5.81 4.76
CA GLN A 54 9.43 5.83 4.20
C GLN A 54 10.19 4.53 4.52
N GLY A 55 9.84 3.46 3.82
CA GLY A 55 10.52 2.17 3.80
C GLY A 55 10.46 1.55 2.40
N CYS A 56 10.79 0.28 2.25
CA CYS A 56 10.57 -0.44 1.00
C CYS A 56 10.49 -1.95 1.24
N TRP A 57 9.90 -2.65 0.27
CA TRP A 57 10.13 -4.07 0.03
C TRP A 57 11.51 -4.25 -0.61
N ASP A 58 12.39 -4.95 0.09
CA ASP A 58 13.73 -5.32 -0.36
C ASP A 58 13.83 -6.82 -0.67
N ASP A 59 14.97 -7.24 -1.22
CA ASP A 59 15.33 -8.66 -1.30
C ASP A 59 15.76 -9.14 0.09
N GLY A 60 14.77 -9.29 0.97
CA GLY A 60 14.95 -9.53 2.39
C GLY A 60 14.11 -10.69 2.92
N PHE A 61 14.55 -11.26 4.04
CA PHE A 61 13.78 -12.25 4.78
C PHE A 61 13.40 -11.70 6.17
N GLY A 62 12.12 -11.79 6.50
CA GLY A 62 11.60 -11.43 7.81
C GLY A 62 10.41 -12.31 8.20
N LEU A 63 10.07 -12.32 9.48
CA LEU A 63 8.89 -13.06 9.98
C LEU A 63 7.60 -12.23 9.89
N ARG A 64 7.73 -10.90 9.79
CA ARG A 64 6.59 -9.98 9.71
C ARG A 64 6.22 -9.76 8.25
N TRP A 65 4.94 -9.92 7.94
CA TRP A 65 4.40 -9.67 6.60
C TRP A 65 5.17 -10.36 5.46
N ASN A 66 5.64 -11.58 5.73
CA ASN A 66 6.45 -12.33 4.79
C ASN A 66 5.61 -12.81 3.59
N PRO A 67 5.91 -12.39 2.35
CA PRO A 67 5.17 -12.80 1.16
C PRO A 67 5.23 -14.31 0.88
N GLN A 68 6.28 -15.01 1.33
CA GLN A 68 6.41 -16.45 1.13
C GLN A 68 5.34 -17.25 1.88
N VAL A 69 4.82 -16.74 3.00
CA VAL A 69 3.71 -17.37 3.73
C VAL A 69 2.43 -17.34 2.89
N TRP A 70 2.16 -16.23 2.21
CA TRP A 70 1.01 -16.10 1.32
C TRP A 70 1.19 -16.91 0.03
N ALA A 71 2.39 -16.88 -0.55
CA ALA A 71 2.72 -17.66 -1.74
C ALA A 71 2.62 -19.16 -1.51
N SER A 72 3.13 -19.67 -0.38
CA SER A 72 2.98 -21.08 -0.02
C SER A 72 1.52 -21.49 0.24
N ALA A 73 0.64 -20.55 0.58
CA ALA A 73 -0.80 -20.77 0.70
C ALA A 73 -1.55 -20.68 -0.66
N GLY A 74 -0.84 -20.48 -1.77
CA GLY A 74 -1.41 -20.48 -3.12
C GLY A 74 -1.79 -19.10 -3.68
N PHE A 75 -1.37 -18.01 -3.05
CA PHE A 75 -1.60 -16.65 -3.55
C PHE A 75 -0.40 -16.10 -4.31
N ALA A 76 -0.61 -15.45 -5.45
CA ALA A 76 0.37 -14.51 -5.95
C ALA A 76 0.48 -13.33 -4.96
N CYS A 77 1.67 -12.79 -4.77
CA CYS A 77 1.92 -11.62 -3.94
C CYS A 77 2.42 -10.47 -4.80
N VAL A 78 1.79 -9.30 -4.68
CA VAL A 78 2.24 -8.06 -5.33
C VAL A 78 2.70 -7.09 -4.25
N LEU A 79 3.97 -6.69 -4.33
CA LEU A 79 4.71 -5.92 -3.33
C LEU A 79 5.22 -4.65 -4.00
N THR A 80 4.37 -3.65 -4.12
CA THR A 80 4.71 -2.39 -4.79
C THR A 80 5.50 -1.49 -3.86
N ASN A 81 6.65 -1.00 -4.34
CA ASN A 81 7.35 0.12 -3.71
C ASN A 81 6.76 1.42 -4.26
N PHE A 82 5.76 1.93 -3.52
CA PHE A 82 4.99 3.11 -3.90
C PHE A 82 5.78 4.41 -3.70
N THR A 83 5.29 5.52 -4.25
CA THR A 83 5.86 6.87 -4.05
C THR A 83 6.00 7.19 -2.57
N GLY A 84 7.20 7.58 -2.12
CA GLY A 84 7.56 7.64 -0.70
C GLY A 84 8.50 6.52 -0.25
N SER A 85 8.63 5.44 -1.05
CA SER A 85 9.55 4.36 -0.73
C SER A 85 11.01 4.82 -0.74
N THR A 86 11.83 4.17 0.08
CA THR A 86 13.28 4.40 0.17
C THR A 86 14.04 3.58 -0.88
N SER A 87 15.35 3.84 -1.01
CA SER A 87 16.28 3.17 -1.96
C SER A 87 16.17 3.59 -3.43
N PHE A 88 15.27 4.54 -3.78
CA PHE A 88 15.11 5.07 -5.14
C PHE A 88 15.45 6.57 -5.28
N GLY A 89 16.16 7.12 -4.29
CA GLY A 89 16.57 8.52 -4.22
C GLY A 89 15.63 9.40 -3.41
N GLN A 90 16.20 10.47 -2.84
CA GLN A 90 15.50 11.34 -1.88
C GLN A 90 14.26 12.01 -2.48
N GLU A 91 14.27 12.36 -3.77
CA GLU A 91 13.11 12.97 -4.43
C GLU A 91 11.87 12.06 -4.38
N LEU A 92 12.02 10.75 -4.59
CA LEU A 92 10.89 9.83 -4.48
C LEU A 92 10.45 9.67 -3.03
N THR A 93 11.40 9.58 -2.11
CA THR A 93 11.11 9.44 -0.68
C THR A 93 10.37 10.66 -0.12
N ASP A 94 10.75 11.87 -0.52
CA ASP A 94 10.09 13.12 -0.08
C ASP A 94 8.74 13.35 -0.77
N ALA A 95 8.50 12.74 -1.94
CA ALA A 95 7.29 12.97 -2.73
C ALA A 95 5.98 12.51 -2.05
N ILE A 96 6.05 11.76 -0.95
CA ILE A 96 4.88 11.37 -0.15
C ILE A 96 4.40 12.46 0.81
N GLN A 97 5.24 13.45 1.11
CA GLN A 97 4.91 14.52 2.05
C GLN A 97 3.65 15.27 1.57
N GLY A 98 2.63 15.30 2.43
CA GLY A 98 1.34 15.91 2.13
C GLY A 98 0.47 15.16 1.11
N ASP A 99 0.80 13.91 0.75
CA ASP A 99 0.08 13.13 -0.27
C ASP A 99 -0.09 11.64 0.06
N TRP A 100 -0.19 11.28 1.34
CA TRP A 100 -0.27 9.89 1.81
C TRP A 100 -1.32 9.01 1.09
N GLY A 101 -2.50 9.55 0.78
CA GLY A 101 -3.56 8.85 0.06
C GLY A 101 -3.65 9.16 -1.44
N GLY A 102 -2.76 9.98 -1.97
CA GLY A 102 -2.76 10.36 -3.39
C GLY A 102 -1.97 9.38 -4.24
N GLN A 103 -0.79 9.80 -4.67
CA GLN A 103 0.10 9.02 -5.52
C GLN A 103 0.43 7.62 -4.96
N PRO A 104 0.70 7.43 -3.64
CA PRO A 104 1.02 6.10 -3.11
C PRO A 104 -0.13 5.10 -3.30
N ALA A 105 -1.38 5.55 -3.13
CA ALA A 105 -2.55 4.70 -3.34
C ALA A 105 -2.74 4.34 -4.82
N ALA A 106 -2.52 5.32 -5.70
CA ALA A 106 -2.54 5.09 -7.15
C ALA A 106 -1.46 4.08 -7.58
N ASP A 107 -0.26 4.16 -7.01
CA ASP A 107 0.85 3.23 -7.29
C ASP A 107 0.48 1.80 -6.90
N VAL A 108 -0.13 1.59 -5.72
CA VAL A 108 -0.54 0.25 -5.26
C VAL A 108 -1.58 -0.37 -6.20
N VAL A 109 -2.59 0.40 -6.64
CA VAL A 109 -3.61 -0.10 -7.59
C VAL A 109 -3.00 -0.36 -8.97
N ALA A 110 -2.12 0.53 -9.43
CA ALA A 110 -1.40 0.36 -10.69
C ALA A 110 -0.46 -0.86 -10.66
N GLY A 111 0.13 -1.17 -9.50
CA GLY A 111 0.97 -2.34 -9.24
C GLY A 111 0.25 -3.63 -9.52
N LEU A 112 -0.95 -3.80 -8.95
CA LEU A 112 -1.82 -4.94 -9.23
C LEU A 112 -2.12 -5.08 -10.73
N ALA A 113 -2.52 -3.98 -11.38
CA ALA A 113 -2.82 -4.01 -12.82
C ALA A 113 -1.58 -4.37 -13.66
N ALA A 114 -0.40 -3.88 -13.29
CA ALA A 114 0.85 -4.21 -13.96
C ALA A 114 1.24 -5.68 -13.76
N ALA A 115 1.07 -6.21 -12.54
CA ALA A 115 1.35 -7.62 -12.24
C ALA A 115 0.46 -8.56 -13.05
N VAL A 116 -0.83 -8.26 -13.17
CA VAL A 116 -1.79 -9.07 -13.97
C VAL A 116 -1.43 -9.05 -15.46
N ARG A 117 -0.97 -7.91 -15.99
CA ARG A 117 -0.49 -7.82 -17.38
C ARG A 117 0.77 -8.63 -17.61
N ALA A 118 1.70 -8.61 -16.66
CA ALA A 118 2.98 -9.33 -16.77
C ALA A 118 2.83 -10.84 -16.52
N HIS A 119 1.90 -11.24 -15.67
CA HIS A 119 1.68 -12.62 -15.23
C HIS A 119 0.19 -12.99 -15.42
N PRO A 120 -0.22 -13.42 -16.63
CA PRO A 120 -1.64 -13.69 -16.95
C PRO A 120 -2.31 -14.77 -16.11
N CYS A 121 -1.53 -15.62 -15.43
CA CYS A 121 -2.05 -16.60 -14.47
C CYS A 121 -2.69 -15.94 -13.23
N ILE A 122 -2.36 -14.67 -12.93
CA ILE A 122 -2.90 -13.92 -11.80
C ILE A 122 -4.36 -13.50 -12.07
N ASP A 123 -5.23 -13.78 -11.11
CA ASP A 123 -6.65 -13.44 -11.13
C ASP A 123 -6.95 -12.18 -10.31
N ALA A 124 -7.10 -11.05 -11.00
CA ALA A 124 -7.48 -9.79 -10.38
C ALA A 124 -8.87 -9.81 -9.74
N SER A 125 -9.78 -10.69 -10.18
CA SER A 125 -11.13 -10.80 -9.60
C SER A 125 -11.13 -11.43 -8.21
N ARG A 126 -10.02 -12.12 -7.85
CA ARG A 126 -9.75 -12.70 -6.53
C ARG A 126 -8.60 -11.98 -5.83
N ALA A 127 -8.54 -10.65 -5.97
CA ALA A 127 -7.54 -9.82 -5.31
C ALA A 127 -7.93 -9.46 -3.87
N ALA A 128 -6.96 -9.50 -2.97
CA ALA A 128 -7.05 -8.96 -1.61
C ALA A 128 -6.01 -7.86 -1.40
N VAL A 129 -6.26 -6.94 -0.46
CA VAL A 129 -5.28 -5.92 -0.05
C VAL A 129 -4.97 -6.06 1.44
N CYS A 130 -3.70 -6.15 1.79
CA CYS A 130 -3.27 -6.31 3.16
C CYS A 130 -2.06 -5.42 3.49
N GLY A 131 -1.95 -4.98 4.74
CA GLY A 131 -0.81 -4.19 5.20
C GLY A 131 -0.88 -3.83 6.69
N ALA A 132 0.24 -3.33 7.23
CA ALA A 132 0.31 -2.83 8.60
C ALA A 132 0.93 -1.46 8.74
N SER A 133 0.63 -0.78 9.86
CA SER A 133 1.04 0.60 10.09
C SER A 133 0.55 1.46 8.92
N PHE A 134 1.43 2.20 8.24
CA PHE A 134 1.06 2.90 7.00
C PHE A 134 0.43 1.98 5.93
N GLY A 135 0.86 0.73 5.81
CA GLY A 135 0.21 -0.24 4.92
C GLY A 135 -1.22 -0.58 5.33
N GLY A 136 -1.51 -0.53 6.63
CA GLY A 136 -2.88 -0.67 7.15
C GLY A 136 -3.71 0.60 6.91
N PHE A 137 -3.09 1.78 7.01
CA PHE A 137 -3.68 3.03 6.52
C PHE A 137 -4.03 2.95 5.04
N MET A 138 -3.13 2.41 4.21
CA MET A 138 -3.36 2.22 2.79
C MET A 138 -4.56 1.28 2.53
N VAL A 139 -4.67 0.20 3.30
CA VAL A 139 -5.84 -0.69 3.27
C VAL A 139 -7.14 0.06 3.61
N HIS A 140 -7.16 0.87 4.67
CA HIS A 140 -8.32 1.68 5.04
C HIS A 140 -8.66 2.72 3.96
N TRP A 141 -7.65 3.35 3.37
CA TRP A 141 -7.84 4.38 2.35
C TRP A 141 -8.40 3.80 1.04
N LEU A 142 -7.88 2.65 0.60
CA LEU A 142 -8.30 1.98 -0.63
C LEU A 142 -9.74 1.43 -0.55
N GLN A 143 -10.28 1.16 0.64
CA GLN A 143 -11.69 0.78 0.80
C GLN A 143 -12.68 1.79 0.20
N SER A 144 -12.32 3.08 0.19
CA SER A 144 -13.17 4.16 -0.33
C SER A 144 -12.66 4.77 -1.64
N HIS A 145 -11.39 4.55 -2.00
CA HIS A 145 -10.76 5.24 -3.14
C HIS A 145 -10.24 4.31 -4.24
N ALA A 146 -10.14 3.00 -4.00
CA ALA A 146 -9.89 2.07 -5.09
C ALA A 146 -11.13 1.98 -5.99
N PRO A 147 -10.95 1.69 -7.30
CA PRO A 147 -12.08 1.38 -8.16
C PRO A 147 -12.98 0.29 -7.53
N PRO A 148 -14.31 0.43 -7.57
CA PRO A 148 -15.21 -0.56 -6.98
C PRO A 148 -14.97 -1.96 -7.53
N GLY A 149 -14.85 -2.94 -6.64
CA GLY A 149 -14.59 -4.33 -7.02
C GLY A 149 -13.12 -4.69 -7.25
N THR A 150 -12.17 -3.75 -7.08
CA THR A 150 -10.73 -4.06 -7.15
C THR A 150 -10.31 -5.11 -6.11
N PHE A 151 -10.87 -5.07 -4.90
CA PHE A 151 -10.51 -6.01 -3.83
C PHE A 151 -11.74 -6.74 -3.30
N ARG A 152 -11.61 -8.06 -3.12
CA ARG A 152 -12.67 -8.94 -2.60
C ARG A 152 -12.64 -9.08 -1.09
N CYS A 153 -11.48 -8.94 -0.47
CA CYS A 153 -11.32 -8.84 0.98
C CYS A 153 -10.09 -7.97 1.32
N ALA A 154 -10.01 -7.55 2.58
CA ALA A 154 -8.92 -6.73 3.08
C ALA A 154 -8.44 -7.19 4.47
N VAL A 155 -7.15 -6.97 4.77
CA VAL A 155 -6.59 -7.19 6.11
C VAL A 155 -5.77 -5.97 6.53
N SER A 156 -6.25 -5.26 7.55
CA SER A 156 -5.52 -4.16 8.18
C SER A 156 -4.98 -4.62 9.53
N HIS A 157 -3.69 -4.41 9.78
CA HIS A 157 -3.09 -4.72 11.08
C HIS A 157 -2.31 -3.52 11.63
N ALA A 158 -2.70 -3.02 12.80
CA ALA A 158 -2.19 -1.79 13.39
C ALA A 158 -2.18 -0.63 12.37
N GLY A 159 -3.26 -0.47 11.60
CA GLY A 159 -3.38 0.52 10.54
C GLY A 159 -3.96 1.84 11.04
N LEU A 160 -3.43 2.97 10.58
CA LEU A 160 -3.98 4.28 10.95
C LEU A 160 -5.37 4.46 10.33
N PHE A 161 -6.37 4.79 11.15
CA PHE A 161 -7.77 4.91 10.73
C PHE A 161 -8.32 6.32 10.88
N ASP A 162 -8.28 6.90 12.08
CA ASP A 162 -8.57 8.32 12.32
C ASP A 162 -7.25 9.09 12.53
N MET A 163 -6.89 9.93 11.56
CA MET A 163 -5.63 10.70 11.59
C MET A 163 -5.59 11.73 12.73
N ARG A 164 -6.76 12.21 13.19
CA ARG A 164 -6.86 13.07 14.36
C ARG A 164 -6.57 12.29 15.65
N SER A 165 -7.19 11.11 15.82
CA SER A 165 -6.92 10.23 16.97
C SER A 165 -5.43 9.89 17.04
N PHE A 166 -4.89 9.43 15.90
CA PHE A 166 -3.47 9.11 15.75
C PHE A 166 -2.55 10.24 16.23
N TYR A 167 -2.75 11.47 15.75
CA TYR A 167 -1.86 12.58 16.10
C TYR A 167 -1.81 12.84 17.62
N PHE A 168 -2.94 12.78 18.32
CA PHE A 168 -2.98 13.09 19.75
C PHE A 168 -2.54 11.95 20.65
N ALA A 169 -2.54 10.71 20.14
CA ALA A 169 -2.27 9.52 20.94
C ALA A 169 -0.90 8.88 20.65
N THR A 170 -0.30 9.12 19.48
CA THR A 170 0.98 8.52 19.11
C THR A 170 2.14 9.05 19.95
N GLU A 171 3.09 8.18 20.28
CA GLU A 171 4.38 8.57 20.85
C GLU A 171 5.35 9.17 19.82
N GLU A 172 5.03 9.08 18.52
CA GLU A 172 5.96 9.38 17.42
C GLU A 172 5.57 10.63 16.61
N LEU A 173 5.44 11.79 17.27
CA LEU A 173 4.94 13.04 16.65
C LEU A 173 5.79 13.57 15.49
N TRP A 174 7.08 13.23 15.42
CA TRP A 174 7.97 13.76 14.39
C TRP A 174 7.49 13.40 12.97
N PHE A 175 7.02 12.17 12.74
CA PHE A 175 6.55 11.71 11.43
C PHE A 175 5.35 12.53 10.91
N PRO A 176 4.21 12.60 11.62
CA PRO A 176 3.08 13.38 11.16
C PRO A 176 3.42 14.86 10.99
N GLU A 177 4.19 15.45 11.91
CA GLU A 177 4.53 16.87 11.80
C GLU A 177 5.42 17.17 10.59
N ARG A 178 6.34 16.26 10.27
CA ARG A 178 7.17 16.35 9.06
C ARG A 178 6.33 16.20 7.80
N ASP A 179 5.52 15.14 7.71
CA ASP A 179 4.81 14.79 6.48
C ASP A 179 3.58 15.67 6.23
N PHE A 180 2.93 16.20 7.27
CA PHE A 180 1.79 17.11 7.14
C PHE A 180 2.19 18.59 7.30
N GLY A 181 3.48 18.85 7.59
CA GLY A 181 4.06 20.19 7.62
C GLY A 181 3.58 21.05 8.78
N GLY A 182 3.46 20.45 9.97
CA GLY A 182 3.09 21.11 11.22
C GLY A 182 2.19 20.25 12.12
N THR A 183 1.86 20.81 13.28
CA THR A 183 0.97 20.17 14.26
C THR A 183 -0.48 20.09 13.75
N TYR A 184 -1.31 19.26 14.36
CA TYR A 184 -2.73 19.11 13.95
C TYR A 184 -3.52 20.43 14.08
N TRP A 185 -3.30 21.24 15.12
CA TRP A 185 -4.03 22.50 15.30
C TRP A 185 -3.55 23.61 14.35
N GLU A 186 -2.32 23.55 13.85
CA GLU A 186 -1.82 24.48 12.83
C GLU A 186 -2.26 24.08 11.41
N ARG A 187 -2.33 22.77 11.14
CA ARG A 187 -2.57 22.21 9.79
C ARG A 187 -3.70 21.18 9.75
N PRO A 188 -4.88 21.42 10.35
CA PRO A 188 -5.92 20.39 10.49
C PRO A 188 -6.35 19.81 9.14
N ASP A 189 -6.44 20.64 8.10
CA ASP A 189 -6.81 20.20 6.75
C ASP A 189 -5.82 19.17 6.16
N ALA A 190 -4.53 19.23 6.51
CA ALA A 190 -3.54 18.29 6.00
C ALA A 190 -3.76 16.87 6.53
N TYR A 191 -4.13 16.77 7.81
CA TYR A 191 -4.47 15.50 8.47
C TYR A 191 -5.84 14.97 8.01
N GLU A 192 -6.82 15.87 7.87
CA GLU A 192 -8.20 15.50 7.53
C GLU A 192 -8.39 15.15 6.05
N ARG A 193 -7.57 15.71 5.14
CA ARG A 193 -7.64 15.42 3.70
C ARG A 193 -7.50 13.93 3.40
N PHE A 194 -6.57 13.26 4.09
CA PHE A 194 -6.30 11.84 3.94
C PHE A 194 -6.67 11.08 5.21
N ASN A 195 -7.87 11.33 5.75
CA ASN A 195 -8.39 10.63 6.93
C ASN A 195 -9.41 9.55 6.53
N PRO A 196 -9.07 8.24 6.58
CA PRO A 196 -9.98 7.16 6.20
C PRO A 196 -11.32 7.19 6.94
N ALA A 197 -11.36 7.62 8.20
CA ALA A 197 -12.58 7.71 9.00
C ALA A 197 -13.68 8.59 8.35
N ARG A 198 -13.31 9.58 7.53
CA ARG A 198 -14.24 10.47 6.82
C ARG A 198 -14.97 9.82 5.64
N PHE A 199 -14.54 8.62 5.23
CA PHE A 199 -14.98 7.96 4.00
C PHE A 199 -15.57 6.56 4.22
N VAL A 200 -15.81 6.18 5.48
CA VAL A 200 -16.33 4.85 5.85
C VAL A 200 -17.68 4.53 5.18
N GLN A 201 -18.48 5.55 4.88
CA GLN A 201 -19.76 5.41 4.14
C GLN A 201 -19.59 4.86 2.72
N HIS A 202 -18.38 4.86 2.17
CA HIS A 202 -18.08 4.29 0.85
C HIS A 202 -17.56 2.85 0.91
N TRP A 203 -17.28 2.32 2.11
CA TRP A 203 -16.66 1.01 2.27
C TRP A 203 -17.62 -0.13 1.91
N ARG A 204 -17.13 -1.11 1.15
CA ARG A 204 -17.93 -2.24 0.66
C ARG A 204 -17.24 -3.60 0.77
N THR A 205 -15.91 -3.61 0.86
CA THR A 205 -15.14 -4.87 0.89
C THR A 205 -15.03 -5.37 2.33
N PRO A 206 -15.33 -6.66 2.61
CA PRO A 206 -15.13 -7.25 3.94
C PRO A 206 -13.67 -7.10 4.38
N MET A 207 -13.46 -6.66 5.63
CA MET A 207 -12.13 -6.42 6.19
C MET A 207 -11.95 -7.12 7.54
N LEU A 208 -10.81 -7.77 7.72
CA LEU A 208 -10.29 -8.16 9.03
C LEU A 208 -9.42 -7.02 9.57
N VAL A 209 -9.71 -6.56 10.78
CA VAL A 209 -8.91 -5.55 11.50
C VAL A 209 -8.23 -6.22 12.70
N ILE A 210 -6.92 -6.04 12.80
CA ILE A 210 -6.10 -6.55 13.90
C ILE A 210 -5.41 -5.37 14.56
N SER A 211 -5.57 -5.17 15.86
CA SER A 211 -4.88 -4.11 16.59
C SER A 211 -4.28 -4.65 17.88
N GLY A 212 -3.18 -4.04 18.34
CA GLY A 212 -2.53 -4.38 19.59
C GLY A 212 -2.96 -3.42 20.69
N GLY A 213 -3.53 -3.92 21.79
CA GLY A 213 -3.94 -3.06 22.93
C GLY A 213 -2.79 -2.42 23.72
N ARG A 214 -1.53 -2.52 23.23
CA ARG A 214 -0.33 -1.88 23.79
C ARG A 214 0.55 -1.32 22.66
N ASP A 215 -0.07 -0.94 21.54
CA ASP A 215 0.61 -0.24 20.46
C ASP A 215 0.64 1.26 20.79
N PHE A 216 1.83 1.80 21.03
CA PHE A 216 2.02 3.21 21.34
C PHE A 216 2.22 4.07 20.09
N ARG A 217 2.50 3.43 18.94
CA ARG A 217 2.81 4.11 17.67
C ARG A 217 1.55 4.29 16.83
N VAL A 218 0.74 3.23 16.72
CA VAL A 218 -0.62 3.28 16.18
C VAL A 218 -1.57 2.85 17.30
N PRO A 219 -2.02 3.80 18.14
CA PRO A 219 -2.88 3.52 19.28
C PRO A 219 -4.19 2.82 18.92
N GLN A 220 -4.84 2.23 19.92
CA GLN A 220 -6.01 1.37 19.72
C GLN A 220 -7.25 2.16 19.25
N GLU A 221 -7.38 3.40 19.71
CA GLU A 221 -8.47 4.35 19.49
C GLU A 221 -8.54 4.95 18.07
#